data_AF-A0A2E5U431-F1
#
_entry.id   AF-A0A2E5U431-F1
#
_cell.length_a   1.000
_cell.length_b   1.000
_cell.length_c   1.000
_cell.angle_alpha   90.00
_cell.angle_beta   90.00
_cell.angle_gamma   90.00
#
_symmetry.space_group_name_H-M   'P 1'
#
loop_
_entity.id
_entity.type
_entity.pdbx_description
1 polymer ?
#
loop_
_entity_poly.entity_id
_entity_poly.type
_entity_poly.pdbx_seq_one_letter_code
_entity_poly.pdbx_strand_id
1 'polypeptide(L)'
;MSLLSGKLYHPVTKSPVIIYSGFSWPNLFFGIFWFFYKGMYLWAFISLIISWYTSGLSGLVFPFFVNDLHQKHLLGKGYQSSNDLDDIKTSLEDLKQQVKENIKKDEVIIETIDSKDVESSEKD
;
A
#
# COMPACT_ATOMS: atom_id res chain seq x y z
N MET A 1 21.34 4.10 -1.59
CA MET A 1 21.01 3.07 -2.59
C MET A 1 19.53 3.15 -2.92
N SER A 2 19.13 2.88 -4.17
CA SER A 2 17.71 2.70 -4.52
C SER A 2 17.22 1.38 -3.94
N LEU A 3 16.31 1.44 -2.99
CA LEU A 3 15.70 0.27 -2.38
C LEU A 3 14.41 -0.06 -3.13
N LEU A 4 14.17 -1.34 -3.42
CA LEU A 4 12.88 -1.77 -3.96
C LEU A 4 11.83 -1.57 -2.87
N SER A 5 10.86 -0.70 -3.11
CA SER A 5 9.82 -0.39 -2.12
C SER A 5 8.56 -1.24 -2.30
N GLY A 6 8.30 -1.74 -3.52
CA GLY A 6 7.12 -2.56 -3.80
C GLY A 6 6.58 -2.37 -5.21
N LYS A 7 5.28 -2.67 -5.39
CA LYS A 7 4.55 -2.51 -6.65
C LYS A 7 3.26 -1.74 -6.38
N LEU A 8 2.97 -0.78 -7.24
CA LEU A 8 1.70 -0.05 -7.29
C LEU A 8 0.89 -0.51 -8.50
N TYR A 9 -0.42 -0.57 -8.39
CA TYR A 9 -1.31 -1.02 -9.45
C TYR A 9 -2.11 0.15 -9.99
N HIS A 10 -2.17 0.24 -11.32
CA HIS A 10 -3.00 1.23 -11.99
C HIS A 10 -4.48 0.98 -11.66
N PRO A 11 -5.29 2.02 -11.33
CA PRO A 11 -6.66 1.84 -10.86
C PRO A 11 -7.58 1.12 -11.85
N VAL A 12 -7.43 1.43 -13.15
CA VAL A 12 -8.27 0.84 -14.22
C VAL A 12 -7.69 -0.46 -14.78
N THR A 13 -6.44 -0.46 -15.25
CA THR A 13 -5.83 -1.60 -15.95
C THR A 13 -5.26 -2.67 -15.04
N LYS A 14 -5.10 -2.38 -13.73
CA LYS A 14 -4.41 -3.25 -12.75
C LYS A 14 -3.00 -3.67 -13.17
N SER A 15 -2.36 -2.91 -14.05
CA SER A 15 -0.98 -3.17 -14.47
C SER A 15 0.00 -2.81 -13.33
N PRO A 16 0.98 -3.68 -13.00
CA PRO A 16 1.94 -3.42 -11.93
C PRO A 16 3.00 -2.41 -12.38
N VAL A 17 3.26 -1.42 -11.53
CA VAL A 17 4.32 -0.43 -11.65
C VAL A 17 5.26 -0.58 -10.47
N ILE A 18 6.53 -0.86 -10.75
CA ILE A 18 7.55 -1.05 -9.72
C ILE A 18 7.92 0.32 -9.14
N ILE A 19 7.93 0.40 -7.81
CA ILE A 19 8.34 1.59 -7.07
C ILE A 19 9.64 1.34 -6.30
N TYR A 20 10.44 2.39 -6.22
CA TYR A 20 11.70 2.42 -5.51
C TYR A 20 11.64 3.52 -4.45
N SER A 21 12.44 3.40 -3.40
CA SER A 21 12.65 4.42 -2.36
C SER A 21 14.14 4.73 -2.21
N GLY A 22 14.45 5.90 -1.64
CA GLY A 22 15.81 6.37 -1.45
C GLY A 22 16.46 6.90 -2.72
N PHE A 23 17.77 6.73 -2.86
CA PHE A 23 18.57 7.42 -3.88
C PHE A 23 18.23 6.99 -5.32
N SER A 24 17.93 7.95 -6.18
CA SER A 24 17.56 7.73 -7.58
C SER A 24 18.73 8.01 -8.54
N TRP A 25 19.40 6.95 -8.98
CA TRP A 25 20.46 7.04 -9.98
C TRP A 25 20.03 7.68 -11.31
N PRO A 26 18.85 7.33 -11.89
CA PRO A 26 18.44 7.93 -13.15
C PRO A 26 18.21 9.44 -13.00
N ASN A 27 17.69 9.92 -11.87
CA ASN A 27 17.52 11.35 -11.65
C ASN A 27 18.86 12.09 -11.50
N LEU A 28 19.91 11.44 -10.96
CA LEU A 28 21.24 12.06 -10.87
C LEU A 28 21.83 12.36 -12.26
N PHE A 29 21.71 11.41 -13.19
CA PHE A 29 22.30 11.55 -14.53
C PHE A 29 21.41 12.31 -15.52
N PHE A 30 20.08 12.16 -15.41
CA PHE A 30 19.13 12.74 -16.36
C PHE A 30 18.41 13.99 -15.83
N GLY A 31 18.51 14.28 -14.53
CA GLY A 31 17.94 15.48 -13.90
C GLY A 31 16.49 15.73 -14.32
N ILE A 32 16.25 16.87 -14.97
CA ILE A 32 14.92 17.27 -15.43
C ILE A 32 14.29 16.30 -16.44
N PHE A 33 15.09 15.66 -17.30
CA PHE A 33 14.57 14.71 -18.30
C PHE A 33 13.91 13.51 -17.64
N TRP A 34 14.37 13.11 -16.46
CA TRP A 34 13.76 12.04 -15.68
C TRP A 34 12.33 12.38 -15.25
N PHE A 35 12.08 13.61 -14.79
CA PHE A 35 10.75 14.07 -14.39
C PHE A 35 9.77 14.10 -15.57
N PHE A 36 10.24 14.51 -16.75
CA PHE A 36 9.43 14.47 -17.98
C PHE A 36 9.08 13.03 -18.37
N TYR A 37 10.05 12.11 -18.34
CA TYR A 37 9.81 10.69 -18.64
C TYR A 37 8.76 10.07 -17.71
N LYS A 38 8.73 10.47 -16.44
CA LYS A 38 7.75 10.00 -15.45
C LYS A 38 6.39 10.73 -15.49
N GLY A 39 6.22 11.71 -16.38
CA GLY A 39 4.99 12.53 -16.45
C GLY A 39 4.75 13.33 -15.16
N MET A 40 5.83 13.83 -14.55
CA MET A 40 5.84 14.67 -13.34
C MET A 40 6.16 16.13 -13.73
N TYR A 41 5.33 16.72 -14.59
CA TYR A 41 5.60 18.04 -15.20
C TYR A 41 5.72 19.18 -14.19
N LEU A 42 4.90 19.19 -13.13
CA LEU A 42 4.97 20.20 -12.07
C LEU A 42 6.34 20.17 -11.37
N TRP A 43 6.81 18.97 -11.05
CA TRP A 43 8.12 18.78 -10.42
C TRP A 43 9.28 19.05 -11.37
N ALA A 44 9.13 18.79 -12.67
CA ALA A 44 10.11 19.18 -13.69
C ALA A 44 10.30 20.71 -13.69
N PHE A 45 9.21 21.49 -13.62
CA PHE A 45 9.29 22.95 -13.60
C PHE A 45 9.89 23.50 -12.30
N ILE A 46 9.52 22.92 -11.16
CA ILE A 46 10.11 23.28 -9.85
C ILE A 46 11.62 22.97 -9.83
N SER A 47 12.00 21.79 -10.31
CA SER A 47 13.41 21.37 -10.45
C SER A 47 14.19 22.33 -11.35
N LEU A 48 13.61 22.79 -12.46
CA LEU A 48 14.24 23.74 -13.37
C LEU A 48 14.55 25.07 -12.69
N ILE A 49 13.57 25.64 -11.98
CA ILE A 49 13.72 26.91 -11.27
C ILE A 49 14.80 26.78 -10.18
N ILE A 50 14.75 25.71 -9.39
CA ILE A 50 15.73 25.49 -8.31
C ILE A 50 17.12 25.25 -8.91
N SER A 51 17.23 24.51 -10.00
CA SER A 51 18.48 24.30 -10.73
C SER A 51 19.05 25.62 -11.25
N TRP A 52 18.20 26.54 -11.72
CA TRP A 52 18.62 27.87 -12.15
C TRP A 52 19.23 28.68 -11.00
N TYR A 53 18.56 28.74 -9.84
CA TYR A 53 19.08 29.46 -8.66
C TYR A 53 20.32 28.83 -8.04
N THR A 54 20.47 27.51 -8.14
CA THR A 54 21.59 26.76 -7.54
C THR A 54 22.72 26.48 -8.54
N SER A 55 22.66 27.04 -9.76
CA SER A 55 23.61 26.74 -10.85
C SER A 55 23.81 25.22 -11.08
N GLY A 56 22.74 24.44 -10.94
CA GLY A 56 22.76 22.99 -11.12
C GLY A 56 23.14 22.15 -9.89
N LEU A 57 23.58 22.75 -8.77
CA LEU A 57 23.90 21.98 -7.55
C LEU A 57 22.71 21.19 -7.00
N SER A 58 21.49 21.70 -7.18
CA SER A 58 20.30 20.99 -6.71
C SER A 58 20.13 19.60 -7.34
N GLY A 59 20.68 19.37 -8.54
CA GLY A 59 20.68 18.05 -9.19
C GLY A 59 21.40 16.96 -8.39
N LEU A 60 22.29 17.33 -7.46
CA LEU A 60 22.95 16.39 -6.55
C LEU A 60 22.07 16.02 -5.34
N VAL A 61 21.14 16.90 -4.95
CA VAL A 61 20.29 16.74 -3.76
C VAL A 61 18.93 16.11 -4.12
N PHE A 62 18.36 16.46 -5.27
CA PHE A 62 17.07 15.90 -5.74
C PHE A 62 17.00 14.36 -5.75
N PRO A 63 18.04 13.62 -6.20
CA PRO A 63 18.02 12.16 -6.23
C PRO A 63 17.67 11.49 -4.91
N PHE A 64 17.91 12.13 -3.76
CA PHE A 64 17.62 11.56 -2.45
C PHE A 64 16.12 11.46 -2.15
N PHE A 65 15.30 12.36 -2.70
CA PHE A 65 13.88 12.47 -2.34
C PHE A 65 12.94 12.14 -3.50
N VAL A 66 13.45 12.12 -4.74
CA VAL A 66 12.62 12.05 -5.94
C VAL A 66 11.88 10.72 -6.10
N ASN A 67 12.46 9.61 -5.61
CA ASN A 67 11.82 8.31 -5.66
C ASN A 67 10.55 8.26 -4.79
N ASP A 68 10.65 8.76 -3.55
CA ASP A 68 9.52 8.86 -2.63
C ASP A 68 8.47 9.85 -3.15
N LEU A 69 8.93 10.91 -3.80
CA LEU A 69 8.05 11.87 -4.45
C LEU A 69 7.28 11.26 -5.62
N HIS A 70 7.94 10.44 -6.44
CA HIS A 70 7.29 9.71 -7.52
C HIS A 70 6.27 8.70 -7.00
N GLN A 71 6.56 8.01 -5.88
CA GLN A 71 5.57 7.16 -5.22
C GLN A 71 4.33 7.96 -4.78
N LYS A 72 4.51 9.11 -4.12
CA LYS A 72 3.40 9.99 -3.74
C LYS A 72 2.60 10.50 -4.94
N HIS A 73 3.28 10.81 -6.05
CA HIS A 73 2.62 11.19 -7.31
C HIS A 73 1.74 10.08 -7.88
N LEU A 74 2.20 8.84 -7.83
CA LEU A 74 1.41 7.68 -8.27
C LEU A 74 0.21 7.43 -7.33
N LEU A 75 0.41 7.53 -6.01
CA LEU A 75 -0.68 7.41 -5.04
C LEU A 75 -1.74 8.51 -5.26
N GLY A 76 -1.33 9.75 -5.50
CA GLY A 76 -2.24 10.86 -5.84
C GLY A 76 -3.02 10.67 -7.15
N LYS A 77 -2.52 9.82 -8.07
CA LYS A 77 -3.23 9.40 -9.29
C LYS A 77 -4.21 8.24 -9.05
N GLY A 78 -4.36 7.77 -7.82
CA GLY A 78 -5.23 6.65 -7.47
C GLY A 78 -4.62 5.27 -7.71
N TYR A 79 -3.30 5.17 -7.81
CA TYR A 79 -2.64 3.86 -7.82
C TYR A 79 -2.76 3.21 -6.43
N GLN A 80 -3.05 1.91 -6.39
CA GLN A 80 -3.23 1.16 -5.15
C GLN A 80 -2.00 0.32 -4.82
N SER A 81 -1.66 0.21 -3.54
CA SER A 81 -0.58 -0.68 -3.08
C SER A 81 -1.07 -2.12 -3.06
N SER A 82 -0.20 -3.10 -3.36
CA SER A 82 -0.52 -4.51 -3.06
C SER A 82 -0.82 -4.71 -1.59
N ASN A 83 -0.12 -3.97 -0.72
CA ASN A 83 -0.26 -4.14 0.72
C ASN A 83 -1.69 -3.83 1.16
N ASP A 84 -2.35 -2.83 0.58
CA ASP A 84 -3.75 -2.54 0.92
C ASP A 84 -4.67 -3.73 0.59
N LEU A 85 -4.42 -4.44 -0.51
CA LEU A 85 -5.21 -5.62 -0.88
C LEU A 85 -4.87 -6.84 -0.02
N ASP A 86 -3.61 -7.02 0.33
CA ASP A 86 -3.15 -8.13 1.17
C ASP A 86 -3.55 -7.92 2.64
N ASP A 87 -3.55 -6.68 3.12
CA ASP A 87 -4.02 -6.27 4.45
C ASP A 87 -5.55 -6.42 4.55
N ILE A 88 -6.29 -6.07 3.48
CA ILE A 88 -7.74 -6.31 3.40
C ILE A 88 -8.03 -7.82 3.38
N LYS A 89 -7.29 -8.61 2.60
CA LYS A 89 -7.47 -10.07 2.56
C LYS A 89 -7.18 -10.71 3.91
N THR A 90 -6.11 -10.29 4.57
CA THR A 90 -5.74 -10.76 5.91
C THR A 90 -6.86 -10.43 6.90
N SER A 91 -7.32 -9.18 6.90
CA SER A 91 -8.45 -8.74 7.74
C SER A 91 -9.76 -9.51 7.46
N LEU A 92 -10.01 -9.88 6.20
CA LEU A 92 -11.18 -10.70 5.83
C LEU A 92 -11.07 -12.14 6.32
N GLU A 93 -9.88 -12.75 6.24
CA GLU A 93 -9.66 -14.10 6.75
C GLU A 93 -9.78 -14.14 8.28
N ASP A 94 -9.25 -13.14 8.98
CA ASP A 94 -9.40 -13.00 10.44
C ASP A 94 -10.87 -12.87 10.86
N LEU A 95 -11.68 -12.10 10.11
CA LEU A 95 -13.11 -11.97 10.35
C LEU A 95 -13.87 -13.28 10.11
N LYS A 96 -13.55 -14.01 9.03
CA LYS A 96 -14.15 -15.33 8.77
C LYS A 96 -13.86 -16.32 9.91
N GLN A 97 -12.63 -16.28 10.43
CA GLN A 97 -12.21 -17.12 11.55
C GLN A 97 -13.04 -16.79 12.80
N GLN A 98 -13.18 -15.51 13.16
CA GLN A 98 -13.99 -15.08 14.31
C GLN A 98 -15.46 -15.47 14.19
N VAL A 99 -16.06 -15.31 12.99
CA VAL A 99 -17.45 -15.73 12.76
C VAL A 99 -17.60 -17.24 12.96
N LYS A 100 -16.65 -18.04 12.46
CA LYS A 100 -16.68 -19.50 12.62
C LYS A 100 -16.58 -19.93 14.08
N GLU A 101 -15.74 -19.25 14.87
CA GLU A 101 -15.63 -19.51 16.31
C GLU A 101 -16.91 -19.15 17.05
N ASN A 102 -17.54 -18.02 16.73
CA ASN A 102 -18.80 -17.61 17.34
C ASN A 102 -19.94 -18.60 17.03
N ILE A 103 -20.07 -19.06 15.79
CA ILE A 103 -21.07 -20.08 15.40
C ILE A 103 -20.85 -21.37 16.20
N LYS A 104 -19.60 -21.82 16.33
CA LYS A 104 -19.29 -23.04 17.10
C LYS A 104 -19.62 -22.89 18.57
N LYS A 105 -19.40 -21.70 19.14
CA LYS A 105 -19.73 -21.40 20.52
C LYS A 105 -21.25 -21.42 20.74
N ASP A 106 -22.01 -20.86 19.81
CA ASP A 106 -23.48 -20.86 19.87
C ASP A 106 -24.05 -22.28 19.75
N GLU A 107 -23.47 -23.14 18.91
CA GLU A 107 -23.84 -24.55 18.76
C GLU A 107 -23.65 -25.35 20.07
N VAL A 108 -22.51 -25.15 20.75
CA VAL A 108 -22.22 -25.80 22.04
C VAL A 108 -23.17 -25.32 23.16
N ILE A 109 -23.58 -24.06 23.14
CA ILE A 109 -24.55 -23.53 24.11
C ILE A 109 -25.91 -24.21 23.93
N ILE A 110 -26.35 -24.40 22.69
CA ILE A 110 -27.61 -25.07 22.38
C ILE A 110 -27.60 -26.53 22.88
N GLU A 111 -26.52 -27.29 22.61
CA GLU A 111 -26.38 -28.67 23.12
C GLU A 111 -26.35 -28.75 24.66
N THR A 112 -25.76 -27.76 25.33
CA THR A 112 -25.70 -27.70 26.80
C THR A 112 -27.06 -27.36 27.42
N ILE A 113 -27.91 -26.60 26.73
CA ILE A 113 -29.28 -26.30 27.16
C ILE A 113 -30.16 -27.53 26.98
N ASP A 114 -30.07 -28.17 25.81
CA ASP A 114 -30.87 -29.36 25.47
C ASP A 114 -30.56 -30.54 26.43
N SER A 115 -29.30 -30.72 26.82
CA SER A 115 -28.91 -31.73 27.81
C SER A 115 -29.36 -31.42 29.24
N LYS A 116 -29.48 -30.15 29.62
CA LYS A 116 -30.00 -29.74 30.95
C LYS A 116 -31.51 -29.90 31.07
N ASP A 117 -32.25 -29.65 29.98
CA ASP A 117 -33.70 -29.79 29.96
C ASP A 117 -34.12 -31.27 30.05
N VAL A 118 -33.33 -32.19 29.50
CA VAL A 118 -33.53 -33.65 29.64
C VAL A 118 -33.32 -34.11 31.09
N GLU A 119 -32.26 -33.66 31.77
CA GLU A 119 -31.94 -34.06 33.15
C GLU A 119 -32.91 -33.49 34.20
N SER A 120 -33.64 -32.42 33.86
CA SER A 120 -34.70 -31.84 34.70
C SER A 120 -36.03 -32.60 34.62
N SER A 121 -36.27 -33.38 33.57
CA SER A 121 -37.53 -34.11 33.35
C SER A 121 -37.55 -35.52 33.95
N GLU A 122 -36.39 -36.05 34.35
CA GLU A 122 -36.24 -37.41 34.91
C GLU A 122 -36.26 -37.41 36.46
N LYS A 123 -36.45 -36.24 37.09
CA LYS A 123 -36.47 -36.02 38.55
C LYS A 123 -37.85 -35.75 39.15
N ASP A 124 -38.90 -35.70 38.34
CA ASP A 124 -40.31 -35.64 38.76
C ASP A 124 -41.02 -36.99 38.53
#